data_AF-A0A518FWD8-F1
#
_entry.id   AF-A0A518FWD8-F1
#
_cell.length_a   1.000
_cell.length_b   1.000
_cell.length_c   1.000
_cell.angle_alpha   90.00
_cell.angle_beta   90.00
_cell.angle_gamma   90.00
#
_symmetry.space_group_name_H-M   'P 1'
#
loop_
_entity.id
_entity.type
_entity.pdbx_description
1 polymer ?
#
loop_
_entity_poly.entity_id
_entity_poly.type
_entity_poly.pdbx_seq_one_letter_code
_entity_poly.pdbx_strand_id
1 'polypeptide(L)'
;MTPPEKMTPVVLSLKDEHTRLDREIAGWREWWAQLCEIGSPHFGEMGDRITQLRDHLSSHFHHEENEADLPLVRQLSKDKVYHVAELKDEHNQLMAELQNIIDRLQGQGPEYKYWGEAKQDLDTFLERLDHHEMAEEEILDELLQD
;
A
#
# COMPACT_ATOMS: atom_id res chain seq x y z
N MET A 1 23.78 -7.74 -17.63
CA MET A 1 23.55 -8.93 -18.48
C MET A 1 22.15 -8.74 -19.00
N THR A 2 21.96 -8.25 -20.24
CA THR A 2 20.70 -7.60 -20.67
C THR A 2 19.44 -8.36 -20.22
N PRO A 3 18.50 -7.69 -19.55
CA PRO A 3 17.33 -8.35 -19.01
C PRO A 3 16.49 -8.87 -20.19
N PRO A 4 15.89 -10.07 -20.07
CA PRO A 4 15.17 -10.68 -21.18
C PRO A 4 13.97 -9.81 -21.55
N GLU A 5 13.74 -9.61 -22.85
CA GLU A 5 12.70 -8.76 -23.49
C GLU A 5 11.27 -8.88 -22.93
N LYS A 6 10.98 -9.93 -22.15
CA LYS A 6 9.66 -10.19 -21.55
C LYS A 6 9.51 -9.73 -20.10
N MET A 7 10.59 -9.36 -19.42
CA MET A 7 10.57 -8.94 -18.00
C MET A 7 10.38 -7.43 -17.85
N THR A 8 10.85 -6.64 -18.80
CA THR A 8 10.66 -5.18 -18.81
C THR A 8 9.19 -4.76 -18.76
N PRO A 9 8.24 -5.40 -19.48
CA PRO A 9 6.83 -5.02 -19.40
C PRO A 9 6.19 -5.26 -18.02
N VAL A 10 6.61 -6.30 -17.30
CA VAL A 10 6.09 -6.62 -15.96
C VAL A 10 6.58 -5.60 -14.94
N VAL A 11 7.89 -5.34 -14.90
CA VAL A 11 8.48 -4.36 -13.98
C VAL A 11 7.95 -2.95 -14.26
N LEU A 12 7.75 -2.58 -15.52
CA LEU A 12 7.11 -1.31 -15.88
C LEU A 12 5.64 -1.23 -15.45
N SER A 13 4.90 -2.34 -15.52
CA SER A 13 3.51 -2.38 -15.05
C SER A 13 3.42 -2.16 -13.54
N LEU A 14 4.29 -2.79 -12.75
CA LEU A 14 4.34 -2.60 -11.29
C LEU A 14 4.70 -1.15 -10.95
N LYS A 15 5.72 -0.57 -11.59
CA LYS A 15 6.07 0.86 -11.40
C LYS A 15 4.93 1.82 -11.74
N ASP A 16 4.17 1.55 -12.80
CA ASP A 16 2.98 2.34 -13.14
C ASP A 16 1.89 2.24 -12.06
N GLU A 17 1.76 1.07 -11.42
CA GLU A 17 0.85 0.86 -10.28
C GLU A 17 1.32 1.60 -9.02
N HIS A 18 2.59 1.52 -8.65
CA HIS A 18 3.15 2.25 -7.50
C HIS A 18 2.96 3.76 -7.69
N THR A 19 3.28 4.28 -8.89
CA THR A 19 3.05 5.69 -9.25
C THR A 19 1.59 6.10 -9.11
N ARG A 20 0.66 5.18 -9.40
CA ARG A 20 -0.77 5.44 -9.23
C ARG A 20 -1.14 5.44 -7.75
N LEU A 21 -0.63 4.48 -6.98
CA LEU A 21 -0.87 4.37 -5.56
C LEU A 21 -0.36 5.60 -4.80
N ASP A 22 0.83 6.11 -5.12
CA ASP A 22 1.40 7.35 -4.59
C ASP A 22 0.45 8.55 -4.77
N ARG A 23 -0.12 8.69 -5.98
CA ARG A 23 -1.09 9.76 -6.26
C ARG A 23 -2.37 9.58 -5.46
N GLU A 24 -2.83 8.35 -5.29
CA GLU A 24 -4.00 8.03 -4.47
C GLU A 24 -3.72 8.36 -3.00
N ILE A 25 -2.58 7.94 -2.43
CA ILE A 25 -2.13 8.27 -1.06
C ILE A 25 -2.04 9.79 -0.87
N ALA A 26 -1.42 10.52 -1.80
CA ALA A 26 -1.33 11.97 -1.74
C ALA A 26 -2.72 12.63 -1.74
N GLY A 27 -3.63 12.14 -2.59
CA GLY A 27 -5.02 12.59 -2.62
C GLY A 27 -5.76 12.32 -1.31
N TRP A 28 -5.52 11.16 -0.69
CA TRP A 28 -6.07 10.83 0.63
C TRP A 28 -5.57 11.77 1.71
N ARG A 29 -4.25 12.05 1.75
CA ARG A 29 -3.64 12.99 2.71
C ARG A 29 -4.23 14.40 2.56
N GLU A 30 -4.36 14.89 1.32
CA GLU A 30 -4.92 16.23 1.05
C GLU A 30 -6.39 16.32 1.47
N TRP A 31 -7.22 15.36 1.06
CA TRP A 31 -8.63 15.37 1.39
C TRP A 31 -8.86 15.25 2.90
N TRP A 32 -8.07 14.43 3.57
CA TRP A 32 -8.15 14.26 5.03
C TRP A 32 -7.79 15.54 5.79
N ALA A 33 -6.80 16.30 5.32
CA ALA A 33 -6.45 17.59 5.88
C ALA A 33 -7.63 18.58 5.82
N GLN A 34 -8.43 18.54 4.75
CA GLN A 34 -9.59 19.42 4.56
C GLN A 34 -10.77 19.07 5.48
N LEU A 35 -10.96 17.78 5.82
CA LEU A 35 -12.03 17.34 6.73
C LEU A 35 -11.83 17.81 8.17
N CYS A 36 -10.58 17.93 8.62
CA CYS A 36 -10.28 18.44 9.96
C CYS A 36 -10.73 19.90 10.17
N GLU A 37 -10.98 20.65 9.09
CA GLU A 37 -11.39 22.05 9.15
C GLU A 37 -12.92 22.23 9.13
N ILE A 38 -13.73 21.19 8.86
CA ILE A 38 -15.17 21.31 8.58
C ILE A 38 -16.01 20.31 9.40
N GLY A 39 -16.60 20.78 10.50
CA GLY A 39 -17.83 20.22 11.06
C GLY A 39 -17.77 18.87 11.79
N SER A 40 -18.96 18.30 12.07
CA SER A 40 -19.14 17.11 12.91
C SER A 40 -18.70 15.82 12.18
N PRO A 41 -18.14 14.82 12.88
CA PRO A 41 -17.62 13.62 12.24
C PRO A 41 -18.65 12.77 11.52
N HIS A 42 -18.44 12.53 10.22
CA HIS A 42 -19.12 11.49 9.44
C HIS A 42 -18.21 10.26 9.31
N PHE A 43 -17.93 9.59 10.44
CA PHE A 43 -17.01 8.43 10.47
C PHE A 43 -17.43 7.28 9.54
N GLY A 44 -18.74 7.05 9.36
CA GLY A 44 -19.23 6.02 8.44
C GLY A 44 -18.86 6.27 6.98
N GLU A 45 -19.03 7.51 6.47
CA GLU A 45 -18.62 7.85 5.10
C GLU A 45 -17.10 7.70 4.93
N MET A 46 -16.34 8.00 5.99
CA MET A 46 -14.89 7.76 5.99
C MET A 46 -14.58 6.27 5.87
N GLY A 47 -15.24 5.42 6.66
CA GLY A 47 -15.08 3.97 6.57
C GLY A 47 -15.34 3.44 5.16
N ASP A 48 -16.39 3.91 4.50
CA ASP A 48 -16.73 3.51 3.13
C ASP A 48 -15.66 3.93 2.10
N ARG A 49 -15.06 5.11 2.29
CA ARG A 49 -13.98 5.61 1.43
C ARG A 49 -12.67 4.85 1.64
N ILE A 50 -12.27 4.59 2.89
CA ILE A 50 -11.09 3.79 3.19
C ILE A 50 -11.26 2.34 2.72
N THR A 51 -12.50 1.82 2.71
CA THR A 51 -12.79 0.50 2.13
C THR A 51 -12.38 0.42 0.66
N GLN A 52 -12.54 1.50 -0.12
CA GLN A 52 -12.09 1.53 -1.52
C GLN A 52 -10.56 1.46 -1.63
N LEU A 53 -9.83 2.16 -0.75
CA LEU A 53 -8.38 2.05 -0.67
C LEU A 53 -7.95 0.61 -0.32
N ARG A 54 -8.63 -0.04 0.62
CA ARG A 54 -8.37 -1.45 0.98
C ARG A 54 -8.57 -2.37 -0.23
N ASP A 55 -9.63 -2.19 -1.00
CA ASP A 55 -9.90 -3.02 -2.17
C ASP A 55 -8.85 -2.80 -3.28
N HIS A 56 -8.37 -1.56 -3.45
CA HIS A 56 -7.25 -1.26 -4.36
C HIS A 56 -5.95 -1.92 -3.90
N LEU A 57 -5.57 -1.77 -2.63
CA LEU A 57 -4.37 -2.40 -2.06
C LEU A 57 -4.42 -3.92 -2.13
N SER A 58 -5.59 -4.52 -1.87
CA SER A 58 -5.77 -5.96 -2.04
C SER A 58 -5.52 -6.42 -3.47
N SER A 59 -5.92 -5.64 -4.47
CA SER A 59 -5.67 -5.96 -5.87
C SER A 59 -4.19 -5.80 -6.23
N HIS A 60 -3.55 -4.76 -5.67
CA HIS A 60 -2.15 -4.45 -5.88
C HIS A 60 -1.23 -5.55 -5.29
N PHE A 61 -1.39 -5.88 -4.01
CA PHE A 61 -0.67 -6.98 -3.36
C PHE A 61 -0.89 -8.33 -4.06
N HIS A 62 -2.10 -8.58 -4.57
CA HIS A 62 -2.36 -9.80 -5.34
C HIS A 62 -1.58 -9.86 -6.65
N HIS A 63 -1.34 -8.71 -7.29
CA HIS A 63 -0.56 -8.62 -8.51
C HIS A 63 0.92 -8.92 -8.24
N GLU A 64 1.51 -8.31 -7.21
CA GLU A 64 2.91 -8.53 -6.82
C GLU A 64 3.20 -9.96 -6.40
N GLU A 65 2.24 -10.59 -5.73
CA GLU A 65 2.35 -11.96 -5.27
C GLU A 65 2.13 -13.01 -6.38
N ASN A 66 1.83 -12.58 -7.60
CA ASN A 66 1.50 -13.49 -8.69
C ASN A 66 2.69 -14.37 -9.06
N GLU A 67 2.48 -15.69 -9.04
CA GLU A 67 3.53 -16.69 -9.32
C GLU A 67 4.11 -16.57 -10.74
N ALA A 68 3.46 -15.84 -11.65
CA ALA A 68 4.01 -15.50 -12.96
C ALA A 68 5.35 -14.73 -12.87
N ASP A 69 5.62 -14.08 -11.74
CA ASP A 69 6.78 -13.22 -11.50
C ASP A 69 7.96 -13.95 -10.82
N LEU A 70 7.81 -15.27 -10.56
CA LEU A 70 8.89 -16.15 -10.11
C LEU A 70 10.20 -16.06 -10.94
N PRO A 71 10.20 -15.76 -12.26
CA PRO A 71 11.43 -15.50 -13.00
C PRO A 71 12.20 -14.26 -12.56
N LEU A 72 11.53 -13.22 -12.05
CA LEU A 72 12.16 -12.00 -11.50
C LEU A 72 12.92 -12.33 -10.22
N VAL A 73 12.28 -13.06 -9.30
CA VAL A 73 12.88 -13.47 -8.01
C VAL A 73 14.14 -14.32 -8.20
N ARG A 74 14.24 -15.10 -9.29
CA ARG A 74 15.43 -15.93 -9.58
C ARG A 74 16.67 -15.14 -9.97
N GLN A 75 16.53 -13.89 -10.39
CA GLN A 75 17.65 -13.02 -10.76
C GLN A 75 18.20 -12.24 -9.56
N LEU A 76 17.44 -12.19 -8.47
CA LEU A 76 17.83 -11.51 -7.24
C LEU A 76 18.94 -12.26 -6.49
N SER A 77 19.74 -11.49 -5.77
CA SER A 77 20.66 -12.04 -4.78
C SER A 77 19.90 -12.70 -3.63
N LYS A 78 20.55 -13.62 -2.89
CA LYS A 78 19.91 -14.34 -1.79
C LYS A 78 19.34 -13.40 -0.71
N ASP A 79 20.06 -12.33 -0.39
CA ASP A 79 19.61 -11.34 0.60
C ASP A 79 18.34 -10.62 0.13
N LYS A 80 18.25 -10.31 -1.16
CA LYS A 80 17.06 -9.69 -1.77
C LYS A 80 15.87 -10.65 -1.82
N VAL A 81 16.09 -11.94 -2.05
CA VAL A 81 15.01 -12.95 -1.94
C VAL A 81 14.43 -13.00 -0.54
N TYR A 82 15.25 -12.88 0.51
CA TYR A 82 14.74 -12.78 1.88
C TYR A 82 13.97 -11.48 2.10
N HIS A 83 14.47 -10.36 1.57
CA HIS A 83 13.78 -9.08 1.69
C HIS A 83 12.41 -9.05 1.00
N VAL A 84 12.29 -9.61 -0.21
CA VAL A 84 10.99 -9.80 -0.90
C VAL A 84 10.03 -10.64 -0.06
N ALA A 85 10.53 -11.67 0.63
CA ALA A 85 9.69 -12.49 1.50
C ALA A 85 9.23 -11.70 2.75
N GLU A 86 10.08 -10.84 3.31
CA GLU A 86 9.71 -9.95 4.42
C GLU A 86 8.62 -8.96 3.99
N LEU A 87 8.77 -8.30 2.83
CA LEU A 87 7.79 -7.38 2.27
C LEU A 87 6.44 -8.08 2.03
N LYS A 88 6.47 -9.26 1.42
CA LYS A 88 5.25 -10.08 1.26
C LYS A 88 4.56 -10.41 2.60
N ASP A 89 5.33 -10.68 3.66
CA ASP A 89 4.77 -10.91 4.99
C ASP A 89 4.17 -9.63 5.62
N GLU A 90 4.61 -8.45 5.20
CA GLU A 90 4.06 -7.15 5.61
C GLU A 90 2.68 -6.86 4.99
N HIS A 91 2.36 -7.36 3.79
CA HIS A 91 1.05 -7.15 3.15
C HIS A 91 -0.11 -7.51 4.07
N ASN A 92 -0.05 -8.70 4.70
CA ASN A 92 -1.09 -9.16 5.61
C ASN A 92 -1.23 -8.26 6.85
N GLN A 93 -0.12 -7.66 7.31
CA GLN A 93 -0.12 -6.76 8.45
C GLN A 93 -0.74 -5.41 8.07
N LEU A 94 -0.35 -4.85 6.93
CA LEU A 94 -0.92 -3.61 6.39
C LEU A 94 -2.43 -3.76 6.16
N MET A 95 -2.87 -4.87 5.57
CA MET A 95 -4.29 -5.15 5.35
C MET A 95 -5.07 -5.30 6.66
N ALA A 96 -4.50 -5.95 7.68
CA ALA A 96 -5.13 -6.08 8.98
C ALA A 96 -5.23 -4.73 9.71
N GLU A 97 -4.20 -3.89 9.62
CA GLU A 97 -4.21 -2.54 10.20
C GLU A 97 -5.25 -1.65 9.54
N LEU A 98 -5.32 -1.66 8.21
CA LEU A 98 -6.32 -0.90 7.46
C LEU A 98 -7.74 -1.36 7.78
N GLN A 99 -7.96 -2.68 7.88
CA GLN A 99 -9.25 -3.23 8.27
C GLN A 99 -9.68 -2.78 9.67
N ASN A 100 -8.74 -2.75 10.63
CA ASN A 100 -9.04 -2.26 11.98
C ASN A 100 -9.46 -0.78 11.97
N ILE A 101 -8.80 0.06 11.17
CA ILE A 101 -9.19 1.47 11.00
C ILE A 101 -10.62 1.56 10.43
N ILE A 102 -10.94 0.78 9.39
CA ILE A 102 -12.28 0.72 8.79
C ILE A 102 -13.33 0.28 9.82
N ASP A 103 -13.09 -0.79 10.56
CA ASP A 103 -14.03 -1.33 11.54
C ASP A 103 -14.34 -0.29 12.63
N ARG A 104 -13.32 0.44 13.11
CA ARG A 104 -13.49 1.49 14.13
C ARG A 104 -14.26 2.69 13.59
N LEU A 105 -14.04 3.08 12.32
CA LEU A 105 -14.80 4.14 11.66
C LEU A 105 -16.27 3.76 11.41
N GLN A 106 -16.53 2.48 11.14
CA GLN A 106 -17.87 1.95 10.90
C GLN A 106 -18.61 1.53 12.18
N GLY A 107 -18.02 1.72 13.36
CA GLY A 107 -18.62 1.37 14.66
C GLY A 107 -18.67 -0.14 14.93
N GLN A 108 -17.85 -0.93 14.25
CA GLN A 108 -17.72 -2.38 14.44
C GLN A 108 -16.59 -2.76 15.43
N GLY A 109 -15.82 -1.77 15.90
CA GLY A 109 -14.76 -1.91 16.91
C GLY A 109 -14.80 -0.79 17.96
N PRO A 110 -13.72 -0.60 18.74
CA PRO A 110 -13.61 0.52 19.66
C PRO A 110 -13.71 1.87 18.92
N GLU A 111 -14.80 2.59 19.17
CA GLU A 111 -15.09 3.86 18.50
C GLU A 111 -13.98 4.89 18.72
N TYR A 112 -13.70 5.67 17.67
CA TYR A 112 -12.88 6.86 17.79
C TYR A 112 -13.57 7.91 18.64
N LYS A 113 -12.83 8.51 19.59
CA LYS A 113 -13.40 9.55 20.47
C LYS A 113 -13.55 10.90 19.76
N TYR A 114 -12.68 11.18 18.80
CA TYR A 114 -12.64 12.42 18.01
C TYR A 114 -11.80 12.21 16.75
N TRP A 115 -11.94 13.11 15.77
CA TRP A 115 -11.25 13.03 14.47
C TRP A 115 -9.72 12.90 14.56
N GLY A 116 -9.10 13.58 15.52
CA GLY A 116 -7.65 13.54 15.72
C GLY A 116 -7.11 12.13 15.98
N GLU A 117 -7.89 11.24 16.62
CA GLU A 117 -7.48 9.86 16.85
C GLU A 117 -7.55 9.04 15.54
N ALA A 118 -8.65 9.15 14.79
CA ALA A 118 -8.78 8.54 13.47
C ALA A 118 -7.71 9.04 12.49
N LYS A 119 -7.34 10.32 12.60
CA LYS A 119 -6.29 10.96 11.80
C LYS A 119 -4.95 10.33 12.07
N GLN A 120 -4.60 10.24 13.34
CA GLN A 120 -3.31 9.73 13.74
C GLN A 120 -3.11 8.28 13.28
N ASP A 121 -4.14 7.45 13.42
CA ASP A 121 -4.08 6.06 12.95
C ASP A 121 -3.92 5.98 11.43
N LEU A 122 -4.70 6.76 10.68
CA LEU A 122 -4.61 6.78 9.23
C LEU A 122 -3.27 7.34 8.73
N ASP A 123 -2.77 8.43 9.31
CA ASP A 123 -1.47 9.00 8.95
C ASP A 123 -0.35 7.98 9.22
N THR A 124 -0.40 7.31 10.37
CA THR A 124 0.59 6.27 10.74
C THR A 124 0.55 5.10 9.77
N PHE A 125 -0.64 4.66 9.38
CA PHE A 125 -0.82 3.64 8.34
C PHE A 125 -0.24 4.11 7.00
N LEU A 126 -0.55 5.33 6.56
CA LEU A 126 -0.08 5.87 5.27
C LEU A 126 1.44 6.10 5.26
N GLU A 127 2.07 6.44 6.37
CA GLU A 127 3.54 6.51 6.49
C GLU A 127 4.19 5.13 6.41
N ARG A 128 3.56 4.11 7.02
CA ARG A 128 4.06 2.74 6.95
C ARG A 128 3.93 2.18 5.53
N LEU A 129 2.80 2.41 4.87
CA LEU A 129 2.57 2.01 3.48
C LEU A 129 3.61 2.68 2.56
N ASP A 130 3.82 3.99 2.69
CA ASP A 130 4.84 4.73 1.92
C ASP A 130 6.25 4.11 2.04
N HIS A 131 6.68 3.75 3.25
CA HIS A 131 7.96 3.07 3.43
C HIS A 131 8.02 1.66 2.81
N HIS A 132 6.91 0.93 2.82
CA HIS A 132 6.79 -0.40 2.22
C HIS A 132 6.95 -0.31 0.69
N GLU A 133 6.18 0.57 0.05
CA GLU A 133 6.22 0.82 -1.40
C GLU A 133 7.61 1.28 -1.86
N MET A 134 8.27 2.14 -1.07
CA MET A 134 9.64 2.58 -1.35
C MET A 134 10.64 1.41 -1.34
N ALA A 135 10.50 0.47 -0.41
CA ALA A 135 11.38 -0.70 -0.32
C ALA A 135 11.18 -1.65 -1.51
N GLU A 136 9.95 -1.78 -2.00
CA GLU A 136 9.64 -2.55 -3.22
C GLU A 136 10.16 -1.85 -4.48
N GLU A 137 9.98 -0.54 -4.59
CA GLU A 137 10.50 0.26 -5.71
C GLU A 137 12.03 0.14 -5.84
N GLU A 138 12.77 0.11 -4.72
CA GLU A 138 14.21 -0.14 -4.72
C GLU A 138 14.59 -1.49 -5.35
N ILE A 139 13.78 -2.53 -5.13
CA ILE A 139 13.99 -3.86 -5.73
C ILE A 139 13.66 -3.82 -7.22
N LEU A 140 12.57 -3.16 -7.61
CA LEU A 140 12.17 -3.02 -9.01
C LEU A 140 13.18 -2.21 -9.83
N ASP A 141 13.76 -1.15 -9.24
CA ASP A 141 14.81 -0.36 -9.86
C ASP A 141 16.07 -1.16 -10.15
N GLU A 142 16.51 -2.00 -9.21
CA GLU A 142 17.66 -2.88 -9.40
C GLU A 142 17.43 -3.88 -10.53
N LEU A 143 16.21 -4.42 -10.65
CA LEU A 143 15.84 -5.34 -11.73
C LEU A 143 15.84 -4.71 -13.12
N LEU A 144 15.81 -3.37 -13.24
CA LEU A 144 15.94 -2.65 -14.50
C LEU A 144 17.38 -2.26 -14.85
N GLN A 145 18.31 -2.29 -13.87
CA GLN A 145 19.70 -1.85 -14.06
C GLN A 145 20.66 -2.98 -14.48
N ASP A 146 20.28 -4.25 -14.32
CA ASP A 146 21.08 -5.43 -14.70
C ASP A 146 20.71 -6.02 -16.08
#